data_AF-A0A522BT93-F1
#
_entry.id   AF-A0A522BT93-F1
#
_cell.length_a   1.000
_cell.length_b   1.000
_cell.length_c   1.000
_cell.angle_alpha   90.00
_cell.angle_beta   90.00
_cell.angle_gamma   90.00
#
_symmetry.space_group_name_H-M   'P 1'
#
loop_
_entity.id
_entity.type
_entity.pdbx_description
1 polymer ?
#
loop_
_entity_poly.entity_id
_entity_poly.type
_entity_poly.pdbx_seq_one_letter_code
_entity_poly.pdbx_strand_id
1 'polypeptide(L)'
;MNMLRKFLCSTLAFALLLSPLASQAAVDTPIEAIPPIITARNARPMIMLNMSRDHQLFYRAYTEFADIDGDGAPDTTYKTGYTYYGYFDPSKCYAYVGTSGGRFEPSGAAEPDTHYCSGNWSGNFLNWATMTRMDIVRKVLYGGTRSTDTADLTVLERASLPSDAHSFAKYYNGSDLGRLTP
;
A
#
# COMPACT_ATOMS: atom_id res chain seq x y z
N MET A 1 59.23 54.73 51.62
CA MET A 1 58.47 53.54 51.17
C MET A 1 57.50 52.93 52.20
N ASN A 2 57.38 53.44 53.44
CA ASN A 2 56.49 52.85 54.47
C ASN A 2 55.11 53.52 54.64
N MET A 3 54.80 54.61 53.90
CA MET A 3 53.47 55.26 53.96
C MET A 3 52.53 54.87 52.81
N LEU A 4 53.02 54.52 51.61
CA LEU A 4 52.16 54.03 50.52
C LEU A 4 51.62 52.61 50.76
N ARG A 5 52.37 51.75 51.44
CA ARG A 5 51.92 50.38 51.79
C ARG A 5 50.79 50.35 52.83
N LYS A 6 50.73 51.35 53.72
CA LYS A 6 49.72 51.42 54.79
C LYS A 6 48.37 51.93 54.28
N PHE A 7 48.37 52.84 53.28
CA PHE A 7 47.13 53.28 52.64
C PHE A 7 46.51 52.22 51.72
N LEU A 8 47.33 51.42 51.03
CA LEU A 8 46.86 50.37 50.12
C LEU A 8 46.26 49.15 50.86
N CYS A 9 46.73 48.85 52.08
CA CYS A 9 46.12 47.80 52.92
C CYS A 9 44.81 48.24 53.57
N SER A 10 44.60 49.53 53.82
CA SER A 10 43.36 50.04 54.43
C SER A 10 42.20 50.04 53.44
N THR A 11 42.47 50.30 52.15
CA THR A 11 41.44 50.27 51.10
C THR A 11 41.03 48.84 50.69
N LEU A 12 41.92 47.85 50.83
CA LEU A 12 41.59 46.44 50.57
C LEU A 12 40.68 45.83 51.66
N ALA A 13 40.80 46.29 52.92
CA ALA A 13 39.99 45.81 54.03
C ALA A 13 38.54 46.33 54.00
N PHE A 14 38.30 47.50 53.40
CA PHE A 14 36.97 48.09 53.27
C PHE A 14 36.16 47.50 52.09
N ALA A 15 36.83 46.93 51.09
CA ALA A 15 36.18 46.32 49.92
C ALA A 15 35.62 44.90 50.17
N LEU A 16 36.00 44.24 51.28
CA LEU A 16 35.51 42.90 51.64
C LEU A 16 34.26 42.89 52.53
N LEU A 17 33.79 44.05 53.00
CA LEU A 17 32.65 44.18 53.93
C LEU A 17 31.32 44.53 53.24
N LEU A 18 31.29 44.59 51.90
CA LEU A 18 30.13 45.01 51.12
C LEU A 18 29.66 43.99 50.06
N SER A 19 29.95 42.70 50.24
CA SER A 19 29.35 41.63 49.44
C SER A 19 28.14 41.03 50.17
N PRO A 20 26.91 41.20 49.68
CA PRO A 20 25.77 40.48 50.23
C PRO A 20 25.88 38.99 49.85
N LEU A 21 25.93 38.10 50.84
CA LEU A 21 25.63 36.68 50.63
C LEU A 21 24.15 36.56 50.24
N ALA A 22 23.86 36.51 48.94
CA ALA A 22 22.56 36.07 48.46
C ALA A 22 22.48 34.55 48.60
N SER A 23 21.79 34.08 49.64
CA SER A 23 21.37 32.67 49.74
C SER A 23 20.24 32.46 48.73
N GLN A 24 20.52 31.79 47.61
CA GLN A 24 19.46 31.29 46.73
C GLN A 24 18.92 30.00 47.36
N ALA A 25 17.70 30.06 47.90
CA ALA A 25 16.96 28.85 48.23
C ALA A 25 16.70 28.08 46.92
N ALA A 26 17.06 26.80 46.89
CA ALA A 26 16.67 25.92 45.80
C ALA A 26 15.14 25.83 45.77
N VAL A 27 14.51 26.41 44.76
CA VAL A 27 13.10 26.22 44.50
C VAL A 27 12.96 24.82 43.93
N ASP A 28 12.39 23.90 44.71
CA ASP A 28 12.04 22.56 44.25
C ASP A 28 10.99 22.70 43.14
N THR A 29 11.41 22.55 41.88
CA THR A 29 10.48 22.54 40.76
C THR A 29 9.65 21.26 40.87
N PRO A 30 8.31 21.34 40.92
CA PRO A 30 7.48 20.15 41.06
C PRO A 30 7.79 19.19 39.92
N ILE A 31 8.14 17.94 40.26
CA ILE A 31 8.27 16.85 39.30
C ILE A 31 6.95 16.75 38.55
N GLU A 32 7.00 16.97 37.23
CA GLU A 32 5.83 16.87 36.37
C GLU A 32 5.20 15.48 36.53
N ALA A 33 3.91 15.41 36.91
CA ALA A 33 3.22 14.16 37.22
C ALA A 33 2.96 13.26 35.99
N ILE A 34 3.57 13.57 34.87
CA ILE A 34 3.41 12.85 33.60
C ILE A 34 4.66 11.99 33.43
N PRO A 35 4.54 10.65 33.47
CA PRO A 35 5.70 9.79 33.30
C PRO A 35 6.33 10.02 31.92
N PRO A 36 7.67 9.93 31.79
CA PRO A 36 8.42 10.27 30.57
C PRO A 36 8.09 9.42 29.34
N ILE A 37 7.20 8.42 29.47
CA ILE A 37 6.64 7.64 28.36
C ILE A 37 5.54 8.38 27.61
N ILE A 38 4.88 9.38 28.22
CA ILE A 38 3.69 10.05 27.63
C ILE A 38 4.03 11.42 27.00
N THR A 39 5.30 11.84 27.04
CA THR A 39 5.80 13.05 26.35
C THR A 39 5.98 12.85 24.85
N ALA A 40 5.86 11.62 24.33
CA ALA A 40 5.79 11.34 22.89
C ALA A 40 4.38 11.60 22.33
N ARG A 41 3.88 12.84 22.42
CA ARG A 41 2.75 13.26 21.58
C ARG A 41 3.30 13.49 20.17
N ASN A 42 2.90 12.61 19.24
CA ASN A 42 3.28 12.57 17.82
C ASN A 42 4.41 11.59 17.44
N ALA A 43 4.39 10.37 17.96
CA ALA A 43 5.11 9.27 17.31
C ALA A 43 4.44 8.95 15.97
N ARG A 44 5.20 8.99 14.87
CA ARG A 44 4.70 8.54 13.55
C ARG A 44 4.30 7.07 13.69
N PRO A 45 3.09 6.66 13.26
CA PRO A 45 2.72 5.26 13.31
C PRO A 45 3.71 4.44 12.47
N MET A 46 4.37 3.47 13.09
CA MET A 46 5.23 2.50 12.40
C MET A 46 4.42 1.24 12.14
N ILE A 47 4.17 0.94 10.87
CA ILE A 47 3.53 -0.31 10.46
C ILE A 47 4.62 -1.23 9.90
N MET A 48 4.74 -2.43 10.48
CA MET A 48 5.52 -3.51 9.92
C MET A 48 4.56 -4.53 9.32
N LEU A 49 4.73 -4.80 8.02
CA LEU A 49 3.96 -5.83 7.32
C LEU A 49 4.81 -7.10 7.24
N ASN A 50 4.43 -8.13 7.98
CA ASN A 50 5.01 -9.46 7.84
C ASN A 50 4.23 -10.23 6.77
N MET A 51 4.85 -10.48 5.62
CA MET A 51 4.19 -11.11 4.47
C MET A 51 4.93 -12.38 4.04
N SER A 52 4.18 -13.43 3.70
CA SER A 52 4.76 -14.64 3.11
C SER A 52 5.27 -14.38 1.70
N ARG A 53 6.33 -15.10 1.30
CA ARG A 53 6.83 -15.16 -0.07
C ARG A 53 6.88 -16.63 -0.50
N ASP A 54 5.76 -17.12 -1.00
CA ASP A 54 5.58 -18.51 -1.41
C ASP A 54 5.05 -18.62 -2.84
N HIS A 55 5.16 -19.81 -3.42
CA HIS A 55 4.71 -20.06 -4.80
C HIS A 55 3.19 -19.96 -4.96
N GLN A 56 2.41 -20.16 -3.89
CA GLN A 56 0.95 -20.22 -3.99
C GLN A 56 0.37 -18.84 -4.33
N LEU A 57 1.13 -17.78 -4.07
CA LEU A 57 0.76 -16.43 -4.49
C LEU A 57 0.69 -16.29 -6.03
N PHE A 58 1.38 -17.14 -6.79
CA PHE A 58 1.34 -17.13 -8.25
C PHE A 58 0.21 -17.98 -8.83
N TYR A 59 -0.58 -18.67 -7.99
CA TYR A 59 -1.81 -19.29 -8.43
C TYR A 59 -2.91 -18.26 -8.69
N ARG A 60 -3.92 -18.71 -9.44
CA ARG A 60 -5.19 -18.00 -9.67
C ARG A 60 -5.76 -17.41 -8.38
N ALA A 61 -6.12 -16.12 -8.45
CA ALA A 61 -6.77 -15.42 -7.36
C ALA A 61 -8.12 -16.08 -7.03
N TYR A 62 -8.86 -16.45 -8.08
CA TYR A 62 -10.18 -17.08 -7.98
C TYR A 62 -10.07 -18.57 -8.28
N THR A 63 -10.43 -19.41 -7.33
CA THR A 63 -10.35 -20.88 -7.44
C THR A 63 -11.73 -21.50 -7.66
N GLU A 64 -11.81 -22.61 -8.39
CA GLU A 64 -13.07 -23.33 -8.72
C GLU A 64 -13.75 -24.01 -7.51
N PHE A 65 -13.12 -23.95 -6.34
CA PHE A 65 -13.60 -24.56 -5.11
C PHE A 65 -13.95 -23.52 -4.04
N ALA A 66 -13.81 -22.23 -4.34
CA ALA A 66 -14.22 -21.17 -3.43
C ALA A 66 -15.69 -20.84 -3.69
N ASP A 67 -16.44 -20.61 -2.63
CA ASP A 67 -17.75 -19.96 -2.68
C ASP A 67 -17.50 -18.44 -2.60
N ILE A 68 -17.73 -17.75 -3.72
CA ILE A 68 -17.45 -16.30 -3.84
C ILE A 68 -18.70 -15.45 -3.62
N ASP A 69 -19.91 -15.99 -3.74
CA ASP A 69 -21.16 -15.24 -3.54
C ASP A 69 -21.92 -15.61 -2.25
N GLY A 70 -21.43 -16.58 -1.51
CA GLY A 70 -21.95 -16.98 -0.20
C GLY A 70 -23.21 -17.84 -0.27
N ASP A 71 -23.45 -18.52 -1.40
CA ASP A 71 -24.63 -19.38 -1.58
C ASP A 71 -24.46 -20.78 -0.95
N GLY A 72 -23.28 -21.08 -0.41
CA GLY A 72 -22.94 -22.35 0.23
C GLY A 72 -22.48 -23.45 -0.74
N ALA A 73 -22.38 -23.15 -2.03
CA ALA A 73 -21.86 -24.04 -3.06
C ALA A 73 -20.54 -23.51 -3.65
N PRO A 74 -19.60 -24.38 -4.05
CA PRO A 74 -18.38 -23.93 -4.71
C PRO A 74 -18.63 -23.36 -6.11
N ASP A 75 -18.02 -22.21 -6.39
CA ASP A 75 -18.07 -21.56 -7.68
C ASP A 75 -17.04 -22.12 -8.65
N THR A 76 -17.50 -23.09 -9.43
CA THR A 76 -16.65 -23.82 -10.38
C THR A 76 -16.36 -23.03 -11.66
N THR A 77 -17.00 -21.90 -11.91
CA THR A 77 -16.80 -21.13 -13.15
C THR A 77 -16.98 -19.64 -12.96
N TYR A 78 -16.87 -18.87 -14.05
CA TYR A 78 -17.12 -17.44 -14.07
C TYR A 78 -18.62 -17.16 -13.85
N LYS A 79 -18.94 -16.33 -12.84
CA LYS A 79 -20.28 -15.82 -12.58
C LYS A 79 -20.36 -14.36 -13.04
N THR A 80 -21.25 -14.05 -13.98
CA THR A 80 -21.45 -12.69 -14.49
C THR A 80 -21.98 -11.74 -13.42
N GLY A 81 -22.80 -12.22 -12.49
CA GLY A 81 -23.34 -11.39 -11.40
C GLY A 81 -22.33 -11.04 -10.31
N TYR A 82 -21.10 -11.56 -10.38
CA TYR A 82 -20.04 -11.27 -9.42
C TYR A 82 -18.98 -10.34 -10.03
N THR A 83 -18.64 -9.28 -9.28
CA THR A 83 -17.59 -8.35 -9.67
C THR A 83 -16.22 -8.83 -9.18
N TYR A 84 -15.41 -9.32 -10.10
CA TYR A 84 -14.05 -9.78 -9.82
C TYR A 84 -13.08 -8.61 -9.69
N TYR A 85 -12.34 -8.59 -8.60
CA TYR A 85 -11.28 -7.64 -8.33
C TYR A 85 -10.00 -8.01 -9.08
N GLY A 86 -9.35 -7.03 -9.71
CA GLY A 86 -8.14 -7.23 -10.49
C GLY A 86 -7.69 -5.94 -11.15
N TYR A 87 -6.73 -5.98 -12.07
CA TYR A 87 -6.23 -4.77 -12.73
C TYR A 87 -7.23 -4.14 -13.69
N PHE A 88 -8.14 -4.91 -14.28
CA PHE A 88 -9.14 -4.41 -15.20
C PHE A 88 -10.33 -3.79 -14.44
N ASP A 89 -10.94 -2.79 -15.04
CA ASP A 89 -12.19 -2.21 -14.57
C ASP A 89 -13.35 -3.13 -14.99
N PRO A 90 -14.11 -3.71 -14.04
CA PRO A 90 -15.22 -4.62 -14.35
C PRO A 90 -16.33 -3.98 -15.18
N SER A 91 -16.44 -2.65 -15.13
CA SER A 91 -17.46 -1.87 -15.85
C SER A 91 -17.04 -1.51 -17.29
N LYS A 92 -15.87 -1.97 -17.75
CA LYS A 92 -15.32 -1.61 -19.07
C LYS A 92 -15.02 -2.82 -19.95
N CYS A 93 -15.11 -2.56 -21.24
CA CYS A 93 -14.65 -3.45 -22.30
C CYS A 93 -13.25 -3.06 -22.73
N TYR A 94 -12.48 -4.06 -23.17
CA TYR A 94 -11.09 -3.92 -23.55
C TYR A 94 -10.82 -4.48 -24.95
N ALA A 95 -10.01 -3.76 -25.73
CA ALA A 95 -9.44 -4.25 -26.97
C ALA A 95 -7.97 -4.62 -26.74
N TYR A 96 -7.54 -5.74 -27.31
CA TYR A 96 -6.12 -6.10 -27.30
C TYR A 96 -5.43 -5.41 -28.47
N VAL A 97 -4.45 -4.54 -28.18
CA VAL A 97 -3.70 -3.78 -29.19
C VAL A 97 -2.24 -4.21 -29.23
N GLY A 98 -1.74 -4.48 -30.44
CA GLY A 98 -0.35 -4.88 -30.71
C GLY A 98 -0.16 -6.37 -30.95
N THR A 99 0.88 -6.73 -31.71
CA THR A 99 1.20 -8.11 -32.12
C THR A 99 2.37 -8.74 -31.35
N SER A 100 3.24 -7.93 -30.74
CA SER A 100 4.36 -8.37 -29.89
C SER A 100 4.52 -7.42 -28.71
N GLY A 101 4.17 -7.87 -27.49
CA GLY A 101 4.10 -6.99 -26.32
C GLY A 101 2.83 -6.13 -26.28
N GLY A 102 1.75 -6.62 -26.89
CA GLY A 102 0.47 -5.93 -26.90
C GLY A 102 -0.14 -5.78 -25.49
N ARG A 103 -1.07 -4.84 -25.36
CA ARG A 103 -1.75 -4.51 -24.10
C ARG A 103 -3.25 -4.46 -24.31
N PHE A 104 -3.98 -4.57 -23.21
CA PHE A 104 -5.42 -4.35 -23.20
C PHE A 104 -5.70 -2.86 -22.95
N GLU A 105 -6.43 -2.22 -23.86
CA GLU A 105 -6.88 -0.84 -23.73
C GLU A 105 -8.39 -0.76 -23.58
N PRO A 106 -8.91 0.15 -22.71
CA PRO A 106 -10.34 0.32 -22.56
C PRO A 106 -10.95 0.85 -23.86
N SER A 107 -11.92 0.12 -24.42
CA SER A 107 -12.61 0.47 -25.66
C SER A 107 -14.02 1.02 -25.43
N GLY A 108 -14.66 0.72 -24.29
CA GLY A 108 -16.00 1.18 -23.98
C GLY A 108 -16.51 0.71 -22.61
N ALA A 109 -17.78 0.99 -22.31
CA ALA A 109 -18.46 0.49 -21.11
C ALA A 109 -19.02 -0.92 -21.35
N ALA A 110 -18.95 -1.77 -20.34
CA ALA A 110 -19.60 -3.07 -20.32
C ALA A 110 -21.09 -2.94 -20.00
N GLU A 111 -21.89 -3.93 -20.38
CA GLU A 111 -23.30 -4.00 -20.00
C GLU A 111 -23.44 -4.04 -18.47
N PRO A 112 -24.36 -3.24 -17.88
CA PRO A 112 -24.65 -3.29 -16.44
C PRO A 112 -25.02 -4.72 -16.00
N ASP A 113 -24.65 -5.06 -14.76
CA ASP A 113 -24.93 -6.32 -14.05
C ASP A 113 -24.35 -7.61 -14.65
N THR A 114 -24.09 -7.64 -15.95
CA THR A 114 -23.63 -8.82 -16.68
C THR A 114 -22.18 -8.72 -17.13
N HIS A 115 -21.66 -7.49 -17.22
CA HIS A 115 -20.30 -7.19 -17.68
C HIS A 115 -20.01 -7.68 -19.10
N TYR A 116 -21.03 -7.83 -19.95
CA TYR A 116 -20.83 -8.25 -21.33
C TYR A 116 -20.27 -7.14 -22.22
N CYS A 117 -19.49 -7.57 -23.20
CA CYS A 117 -18.78 -6.77 -24.17
C CYS A 117 -18.91 -7.42 -25.55
N SER A 118 -19.82 -6.89 -26.38
CA SER A 118 -20.02 -7.41 -27.74
C SER A 118 -18.75 -7.15 -28.59
N GLY A 119 -18.04 -8.21 -28.97
CA GLY A 119 -16.83 -8.15 -29.81
C GLY A 119 -15.58 -7.55 -29.13
N ASN A 120 -15.58 -7.44 -27.80
CA ASN A 120 -14.45 -6.95 -27.00
C ASN A 120 -14.26 -7.83 -25.77
N TRP A 121 -13.10 -7.72 -25.11
CA TRP A 121 -12.86 -8.42 -23.85
C TRP A 121 -13.61 -7.75 -22.70
N SER A 122 -14.35 -8.52 -21.91
CA SER A 122 -14.93 -8.04 -20.65
C SER A 122 -13.83 -7.83 -19.60
N GLY A 123 -13.76 -6.64 -19.00
CA GLY A 123 -12.83 -6.37 -17.92
C GLY A 123 -13.07 -7.26 -16.69
N ASN A 124 -14.34 -7.57 -16.40
CA ASN A 124 -14.69 -8.48 -15.31
C ASN A 124 -14.21 -9.92 -15.59
N PHE A 125 -14.41 -10.38 -16.83
CA PHE A 125 -13.93 -11.69 -17.26
C PHE A 125 -12.40 -11.76 -17.24
N LEU A 126 -11.70 -10.73 -17.72
CA LEU A 126 -10.25 -10.66 -17.66
C LEU A 126 -9.73 -10.72 -16.22
N ASN A 127 -10.39 -10.08 -15.26
CA ASN A 127 -10.01 -10.19 -13.84
C ASN A 127 -10.11 -11.64 -13.34
N TRP A 128 -11.22 -12.33 -13.61
CA TRP A 128 -11.38 -13.74 -13.26
C TRP A 128 -10.38 -14.66 -13.96
N ALA A 129 -10.14 -14.42 -15.25
CA ALA A 129 -9.37 -15.28 -16.12
C ALA A 129 -7.86 -15.09 -15.96
N THR A 130 -7.38 -13.93 -15.51
CA THR A 130 -5.94 -13.61 -15.60
C THR A 130 -5.27 -13.34 -14.27
N MET A 131 -5.99 -12.93 -13.22
CA MET A 131 -5.37 -12.45 -11.98
C MET A 131 -4.77 -13.57 -11.14
N THR A 132 -3.54 -13.36 -10.67
CA THR A 132 -2.92 -14.15 -9.60
C THR A 132 -3.15 -13.51 -8.24
N ARG A 133 -2.95 -14.26 -7.15
CA ARG A 133 -3.01 -13.68 -5.79
C ARG A 133 -1.94 -12.60 -5.59
N MET A 134 -0.76 -12.74 -6.22
CA MET A 134 0.27 -11.70 -6.24
C MET A 134 -0.26 -10.41 -6.86
N ASP A 135 -0.96 -10.47 -7.99
CA ASP A 135 -1.48 -9.26 -8.64
C ASP A 135 -2.46 -8.51 -7.74
N ILE A 136 -3.32 -9.24 -7.03
CA ILE A 136 -4.26 -8.63 -6.08
C ILE A 136 -3.52 -7.94 -4.94
N VAL A 137 -2.54 -8.62 -4.34
CA VAL A 137 -1.70 -8.06 -3.26
C VAL A 137 -0.97 -6.81 -3.72
N ARG A 138 -0.37 -6.84 -4.92
CA ARG A 138 0.33 -5.68 -5.49
C ARG A 138 -0.61 -4.52 -5.77
N LYS A 139 -1.82 -4.81 -6.28
CA LYS A 139 -2.86 -3.79 -6.46
C LYS A 139 -3.25 -3.12 -5.15
N VAL A 140 -3.45 -3.91 -4.09
CA VAL A 140 -3.85 -3.39 -2.78
C VAL A 140 -2.75 -2.55 -2.13
N LEU A 141 -1.49 -2.98 -2.21
CA LEU A 141 -0.39 -2.30 -1.54
C LEU A 141 0.10 -1.05 -2.28
N TYR A 142 0.17 -1.10 -3.61
CA TYR A 142 0.80 -0.03 -4.40
C TYR A 142 0.16 0.20 -5.77
N GLY A 143 -1.03 -0.36 -6.02
CA GLY A 143 -1.77 -0.15 -7.27
C GLY A 143 -1.38 -1.09 -8.43
N GLY A 144 -0.43 -2.01 -8.21
CA GLY A 144 -0.01 -3.01 -9.22
C GLY A 144 1.41 -2.77 -9.73
N THR A 145 1.97 -3.75 -10.46
CA THR A 145 3.29 -3.60 -11.09
C THR A 145 3.17 -2.78 -12.36
N ARG A 146 3.90 -1.68 -12.47
CA ARG A 146 3.95 -0.84 -13.68
C ARG A 146 5.13 -1.26 -14.54
N SER A 147 4.86 -1.75 -15.76
CA SER A 147 5.92 -2.02 -16.74
C SER A 147 6.32 -0.76 -17.49
N THR A 148 5.38 0.15 -17.68
CA THR A 148 5.58 1.47 -18.29
C THR A 148 4.90 2.51 -17.42
N ASP A 149 5.60 3.59 -17.08
CA ASP A 149 5.07 4.71 -16.31
C ASP A 149 5.66 6.01 -16.87
N THR A 150 4.90 6.69 -17.71
CA THR A 150 5.21 8.01 -18.27
C THR A 150 4.12 9.00 -17.88
N ALA A 151 4.31 10.29 -18.19
CA ALA A 151 3.30 11.31 -17.89
C ALA A 151 1.93 11.03 -18.54
N ASP A 152 1.92 10.37 -19.70
CA ASP A 152 0.71 10.14 -20.51
C ASP A 152 0.23 8.69 -20.49
N LEU A 153 1.04 7.75 -20.01
CA LEU A 153 0.76 6.32 -20.11
C LEU A 153 1.31 5.55 -18.91
N THR A 154 0.42 4.86 -18.21
CA THR A 154 0.77 3.83 -17.23
C THR A 154 0.23 2.48 -17.72
N VAL A 155 1.12 1.49 -17.86
CA VAL A 155 0.75 0.11 -18.22
C VAL A 155 1.05 -0.79 -17.04
N LEU A 156 0.03 -1.51 -16.58
CA LEU A 156 0.17 -2.52 -15.55
C LEU A 156 0.55 -3.87 -16.16
N GLU A 157 1.48 -4.55 -15.49
CA GLU A 157 1.95 -5.87 -15.86
C GLU A 157 1.55 -6.89 -14.80
N ARG A 158 1.09 -8.05 -15.29
CA ARG A 158 0.78 -9.20 -14.46
C ARG A 158 2.05 -9.84 -13.91
N ALA A 159 1.95 -10.52 -12.77
CA ALA A 159 2.97 -11.46 -12.32
C ALA A 159 3.38 -12.44 -13.44
N SER A 160 4.69 -12.63 -13.59
CA SER A 160 5.24 -13.62 -14.52
C SER A 160 4.83 -15.02 -14.08
N LEU A 161 4.31 -15.79 -15.03
CA LEU A 161 3.86 -17.17 -14.84
C LEU A 161 4.84 -18.09 -15.57
N PRO A 162 5.66 -18.88 -14.85
CA PRO A 162 6.60 -19.80 -15.49
C PRO A 162 5.84 -20.90 -16.24
N SER A 163 6.41 -21.36 -17.35
CA SER A 163 5.84 -22.41 -18.20
C SER A 163 5.98 -23.84 -17.66
N ASP A 164 6.29 -23.99 -16.37
CA ASP A 164 6.52 -25.28 -15.69
C ASP A 164 5.20 -25.85 -15.11
N ALA A 165 5.25 -26.97 -14.37
CA ALA A 165 4.15 -27.74 -13.76
C ALA A 165 3.14 -26.96 -12.88
N HIS A 166 3.34 -25.65 -12.70
CA HIS A 166 2.43 -24.72 -12.03
C HIS A 166 1.63 -23.90 -13.05
N SER A 167 1.32 -24.49 -14.20
CA SER A 167 0.68 -23.82 -15.34
C SER A 167 -0.64 -23.20 -14.91
N PHE A 168 -0.76 -21.89 -15.14
CA PHE A 168 -2.01 -21.18 -14.92
C PHE A 168 -3.01 -21.58 -16.02
N ALA A 169 -4.10 -22.22 -15.63
CA ALA A 169 -5.20 -22.56 -16.52
C ALA A 169 -6.55 -22.20 -15.89
N LYS A 170 -7.46 -21.75 -16.75
CA LYS A 170 -8.86 -21.47 -16.43
C LYS A 170 -9.71 -22.07 -17.53
N TYR A 171 -10.70 -22.86 -17.15
CA TYR A 171 -11.63 -23.47 -18.09
C TYR A 171 -12.95 -22.70 -18.06
N TYR A 172 -13.45 -22.35 -19.25
CA TYR A 172 -14.75 -21.72 -19.43
C TYR A 172 -15.40 -22.22 -20.72
N ASN A 173 -16.67 -22.61 -20.62
CA ASN A 173 -17.46 -23.14 -21.74
C ASN A 173 -18.90 -22.64 -21.66
N GLY A 174 -19.08 -21.38 -21.27
CA GLY A 174 -20.38 -20.71 -21.29
C GLY A 174 -20.83 -20.44 -22.73
N SER A 175 -22.13 -20.54 -23.00
CA SER A 175 -22.72 -20.20 -24.30
C SER A 175 -22.55 -18.71 -24.67
N ASP A 176 -22.26 -17.90 -23.67
CA ASP A 176 -22.03 -16.46 -23.70
C ASP A 176 -20.55 -16.07 -23.92
N LEU A 177 -19.65 -17.03 -24.20
CA LEU A 177 -18.23 -16.74 -24.44
C LEU A 177 -18.01 -15.64 -25.50
N GLY A 178 -18.78 -15.66 -26.60
CA GLY A 178 -18.70 -14.62 -27.64
C GLY A 178 -19.17 -13.22 -27.21
N ARG A 179 -19.71 -13.07 -26.00
CA ARG A 179 -20.06 -11.79 -25.36
C ARG A 179 -19.05 -11.37 -24.29
N LEU A 180 -18.06 -12.21 -23.98
CA LEU A 180 -17.02 -11.95 -22.98
C LEU A 180 -15.65 -11.78 -23.62
N THR A 181 -15.47 -12.34 -24.81
CA THR A 181 -14.25 -12.26 -25.61
C THR A 181 -14.61 -11.90 -27.07
N PRO A 182 -13.70 -11.24 -27.81
CA PRO A 182 -13.84 -11.03 -29.25
C PRO A 182 -13.97 -12.32 -30.05
#